data_AF-A0A935MB82-F1
#
_entry.id   AF-A0A935MB82-F1
#
_cell.length_a   1.000
_cell.length_b   1.000
_cell.length_c   1.000
_cell.angle_alpha   90.00
_cell.angle_beta   90.00
_cell.angle_gamma   90.00
#
_symmetry.space_group_name_H-M   'P 1'
#
loop_
_entity.id
_entity.type
_entity.pdbx_description
1 polymer ?
#
loop_
_entity_poly.entity_id
_entity_poly.type
_entity_poly.pdbx_seq_one_letter_code
_entity_poly.pdbx_strand_id
1 'polypeptide(L)'
;MTVTAYVLQHSSRLTREGWLHERGLLHEFLVENKPPAFIRKQNKDLVDSGKRTFKINSRDGLPVINKSTWTKTILNVRAENAEVYCADVFTWAKAVLEDAERLDV
;
A
#
# COMPACT_ATOMS: atom_id res chain seq x y z
N MET A 1 3.05 4.76 -5.22
CA MET A 1 3.36 4.43 -3.82
C MET A 1 2.44 5.11 -2.82
N THR A 2 2.14 6.40 -2.94
CA THR A 2 1.32 7.17 -1.97
C THR A 2 -0.02 6.49 -1.64
N VAL A 3 -0.76 6.03 -2.66
CA VAL A 3 -2.05 5.35 -2.46
C VAL A 3 -1.88 4.03 -1.71
N THR A 4 -0.97 3.16 -2.17
CA THR A 4 -0.69 1.85 -1.57
C THR A 4 -0.27 1.98 -0.09
N ALA A 5 0.65 2.90 0.22
CA ALA A 5 1.04 3.17 1.60
C ALA A 5 -0.15 3.67 2.43
N TYR A 6 -0.97 4.57 1.89
CA TYR A 6 -2.17 5.06 2.59
C TYR A 6 -3.18 3.94 2.88
N VAL A 7 -3.53 3.11 1.89
CA VAL A 7 -4.56 2.07 2.08
C VAL A 7 -4.11 0.96 3.04
N LEU A 8 -2.81 0.66 3.12
CA LEU A 8 -2.28 -0.25 4.13
C LEU A 8 -2.52 0.26 5.56
N GLN A 9 -2.40 1.57 5.78
CA GLN A 9 -2.70 2.21 7.06
C GLN A 9 -4.20 2.31 7.37
N HIS A 10 -5.05 2.23 6.34
CA HIS A 10 -6.50 2.34 6.43
C HIS A 10 -7.18 1.05 5.97
N SER A 11 -6.80 -0.06 6.62
CA SER A 11 -7.13 -1.42 6.20
C SER A 11 -8.62 -1.78 6.20
N SER A 12 -9.49 -1.01 6.85
CA SER A 12 -10.95 -1.21 6.88
C SER A 12 -11.62 -1.17 5.50
N ARG A 13 -10.93 -0.59 4.50
CA ARG A 13 -11.41 -0.55 3.12
C ARG A 13 -11.04 -1.78 2.31
N LEU A 14 -10.18 -2.66 2.84
CA LEU A 14 -9.64 -3.80 2.13
C LEU A 14 -10.12 -5.10 2.75
N THR A 15 -10.29 -6.13 1.93
CA THR A 15 -10.30 -7.50 2.45
C THR A 15 -8.88 -7.88 2.88
N ARG A 16 -8.75 -9.00 3.61
CA ARG A 16 -7.43 -9.57 3.92
C ARG A 16 -6.57 -9.80 2.67
N GLU A 17 -7.14 -10.37 1.63
CA GLU A 17 -6.45 -10.64 0.36
C GLU A 17 -6.07 -9.33 -0.35
N GLY A 18 -6.96 -8.33 -0.34
CA GLY A 18 -6.69 -7.00 -0.87
C GLY A 18 -5.55 -6.31 -0.14
N TRP A 19 -5.50 -6.43 1.19
CA TRP A 19 -4.42 -5.86 2.00
C TRP A 19 -3.08 -6.54 1.75
N LEU A 20 -3.05 -7.87 1.65
CA LEU A 20 -1.84 -8.62 1.28
C LEU A 20 -1.36 -8.26 -0.14
N HIS A 21 -2.28 -8.07 -1.09
CA HIS A 21 -1.95 -7.62 -2.44
C HIS A 21 -1.31 -6.22 -2.43
N GLU A 22 -1.90 -5.25 -1.73
CA GLU A 22 -1.32 -3.90 -1.62
C GLU A 22 0.04 -3.93 -0.90
N ARG A 23 0.24 -4.79 0.10
CA ARG A 23 1.55 -4.97 0.76
C ARG A 23 2.60 -5.46 -0.23
N GLY A 24 2.27 -6.48 -1.03
CA GLY A 24 3.15 -6.99 -2.08
C GLY A 24 3.45 -5.93 -3.15
N LEU A 25 2.44 -5.15 -3.55
CA LEU A 25 2.61 -4.07 -4.51
C LEU A 25 3.57 -2.99 -4.00
N LEU A 26 3.47 -2.64 -2.71
CA LEU A 26 4.38 -1.68 -2.09
C LEU A 26 5.83 -2.18 -2.06
N HIS A 27 6.01 -3.48 -1.77
CA HIS A 27 7.30 -4.15 -1.83
C HIS A 27 7.90 -4.10 -3.25
N GLU A 28 7.13 -4.43 -4.29
CA GLU A 28 7.60 -4.37 -5.67
C GLU A 28 8.07 -2.96 -6.07
N PHE A 29 7.38 -1.91 -5.63
CA PHE A 29 7.80 -0.53 -5.88
C PHE A 29 9.10 -0.16 -5.17
N LEU A 30 9.24 -0.56 -3.89
CA LEU A 30 10.29 -0.06 -3.01
C LEU A 30 11.57 -0.90 -3.01
N VAL A 31 11.43 -2.22 -3.03
CA VAL A 31 12.53 -3.17 -2.87
C VAL A 31 13.04 -3.60 -4.24
N GLU A 32 12.11 -3.92 -5.15
CA GLU A 32 12.45 -4.40 -6.49
C GLU A 32 12.62 -3.26 -7.51
N ASN A 33 12.31 -2.01 -7.11
CA ASN A 33 12.37 -0.83 -7.97
C ASN A 33 11.62 -1.00 -9.30
N LYS A 34 10.53 -1.78 -9.30
CA LYS A 34 9.72 -2.02 -10.49
C LYS A 34 8.98 -0.74 -10.90
N PRO A 35 9.08 -0.29 -12.16
CA PRO A 35 8.37 0.90 -12.61
C PRO A 35 6.85 0.69 -12.60
N PRO A 36 6.03 1.73 -12.32
CA PRO A 36 4.57 1.62 -12.35
C PRO A 36 3.99 1.11 -13.68
N ALA A 37 4.61 1.47 -14.80
CA ALA A 37 4.19 0.96 -16.11
C ALA A 37 4.37 -0.56 -16.24
N PHE A 38 5.45 -1.10 -15.68
CA PHE A 38 5.74 -2.53 -15.68
C PHE A 38 4.73 -3.29 -14.81
N ILE A 39 4.54 -2.83 -13.57
CA ILE A 39 3.58 -3.42 -12.62
C ILE A 39 2.16 -3.40 -13.17
N ARG A 40 1.72 -2.29 -13.77
CA ARG A 40 0.39 -2.21 -14.40
C ARG A 40 0.21 -3.22 -15.52
N LYS A 41 1.25 -3.47 -16.31
CA LYS A 41 1.21 -4.46 -17.39
C LYS A 41 1.16 -5.88 -16.83
N GLN A 42 1.97 -6.16 -15.81
CA GLN A 42 2.04 -7.47 -15.14
C GLN A 42 0.73 -7.82 -14.43
N ASN A 43 0.16 -6.86 -13.69
CA ASN A 43 -1.00 -7.10 -12.83
C ASN A 43 -2.33 -6.83 -13.53
N LYS A 44 -2.32 -6.51 -14.84
CA LYS A 44 -3.51 -6.07 -15.59
C LYS A 44 -4.69 -7.02 -15.41
N ASP A 45 -4.49 -8.32 -15.65
CA ASP A 45 -5.55 -9.32 -15.51
C ASP A 45 -5.85 -9.65 -14.04
N LEU A 46 -4.89 -9.44 -13.15
CA LEU A 46 -4.96 -9.74 -11.72
C LEU A 46 -5.82 -8.71 -10.95
N VAL A 47 -5.89 -7.47 -11.43
CA VAL A 47 -6.70 -6.39 -10.85
C VAL A 47 -7.97 -6.08 -11.64
N ASP A 48 -8.10 -6.62 -12.86
CA ASP A 48 -9.32 -6.53 -13.67
C ASP A 48 -10.50 -7.16 -12.91
N SER A 49 -11.51 -6.36 -12.56
CA SER A 49 -12.65 -6.84 -11.78
C SER A 49 -13.47 -7.93 -12.48
N GLY A 50 -13.36 -8.05 -13.82
CA GLY A 50 -14.00 -9.12 -14.59
C GLY A 50 -13.20 -10.43 -14.60
N LYS A 51 -11.92 -10.41 -14.20
CA LYS A 51 -11.03 -11.59 -14.28
C LYS A 51 -10.38 -11.99 -12.96
N ARG A 52 -10.26 -11.07 -12.00
CA ARG A 52 -9.59 -11.33 -10.72
C ARG A 52 -10.33 -12.39 -9.90
N THR A 53 -9.58 -13.24 -9.24
CA THR A 53 -10.10 -14.34 -8.40
C THR A 53 -10.34 -13.94 -6.95
N PHE A 54 -9.92 -12.74 -6.54
CA PHE A 54 -10.02 -12.24 -5.16
C PHE A 54 -10.72 -10.87 -5.10
N LYS A 55 -11.20 -10.50 -3.92
CA LYS A 55 -11.84 -9.18 -3.70
C LYS A 55 -10.85 -8.23 -3.06
N ILE A 56 -10.70 -7.03 -3.61
CA ILE A 56 -9.84 -5.99 -3.02
C ILE A 56 -10.59 -5.25 -1.91
N ASN A 57 -11.79 -4.74 -2.21
CA ASN A 57 -12.52 -3.87 -1.30
C ASN A 57 -13.37 -4.68 -0.32
N SER A 58 -13.29 -4.33 0.97
CA SER A 58 -14.23 -4.85 1.97
C SER A 58 -15.60 -4.16 1.86
N ARG A 59 -16.65 -4.87 2.32
CA ARG A 59 -18.02 -4.37 2.45
C ARG A 59 -18.48 -4.23 3.90
N ASP A 60 -17.77 -4.86 4.84
CA ASP A 60 -18.11 -4.82 6.27
C ASP A 60 -17.44 -3.65 7.02
N GLY A 61 -16.42 -3.04 6.41
CA GLY A 61 -15.64 -1.96 7.03
C GLY A 61 -14.76 -2.42 8.20
N LEU A 62 -14.60 -3.72 8.40
CA LEU A 62 -13.76 -4.26 9.47
C LEU A 62 -12.29 -4.14 9.06
N PRO A 63 -11.43 -3.56 9.91
CA PRO A 63 -10.00 -3.44 9.62
C PRO A 63 -9.34 -4.82 9.61
N VAL A 64 -8.54 -5.09 8.58
CA VAL A 64 -7.71 -6.31 8.48
C VAL A 64 -6.69 -6.36 9.61
N ILE A 65 -6.17 -5.19 9.98
CA ILE A 65 -5.19 -5.04 11.05
C ILE A 65 -5.72 -4.08 12.10
N ASN A 66 -5.73 -4.52 13.35
CA ASN A 66 -6.08 -3.66 14.48
C ASN A 66 -4.81 -3.00 15.06
N LYS A 67 -4.05 -2.29 14.21
CA LYS A 67 -2.82 -1.59 14.59
C LYS A 67 -3.12 -0.12 14.85
N SER A 68 -2.82 0.34 16.06
CA SER A 68 -3.00 1.74 16.46
C SER A 68 -1.76 2.62 16.23
N THR A 69 -0.58 2.03 16.00
CA THR A 69 0.70 2.76 15.98
C THR A 69 1.51 2.45 14.73
N TRP A 70 1.54 3.41 13.80
CA TRP A 70 2.44 3.41 12.66
C TRP A 70 3.62 4.34 12.94
N THR A 71 4.83 3.92 12.60
CA THR A 71 6.07 4.68 12.82
C THR A 71 6.06 6.00 12.05
N LYS A 72 5.45 6.00 10.86
CA LYS A 72 5.15 7.22 10.08
C LYS A 72 3.75 7.14 9.50
N THR A 73 3.11 8.28 9.33
CA THR A 73 1.82 8.44 8.66
C THR A 73 1.94 9.46 7.54
N ILE A 74 0.88 9.62 6.74
CA ILE A 74 0.81 10.67 5.72
C ILE A 74 1.07 12.08 6.28
N LEU A 75 0.79 12.31 7.57
CA LEU A 75 1.07 13.59 8.25
C LEU A 75 2.57 13.90 8.36
N ASN A 76 3.44 12.92 8.10
CA ASN A 76 4.89 13.13 8.03
C ASN A 76 5.38 13.53 6.63
N VAL A 77 4.48 13.67 5.64
CA VAL A 77 4.82 14.07 4.28
C VAL A 77 4.58 15.57 4.10
N ARG A 78 5.65 16.34 3.83
CA ARG A 78 5.57 17.78 3.58
C ARG A 78 5.34 18.07 2.10
N ALA A 79 4.56 19.11 1.83
CA ALA A 79 4.19 19.53 0.46
C ALA A 79 4.82 20.88 0.05
N GLU A 80 5.93 21.27 0.70
CA GLU A 80 6.59 22.57 0.49
C GLU A 80 7.16 22.71 -0.93
N ASN A 81 7.82 21.67 -1.42
CA ASN A 81 8.35 21.58 -2.79
C ASN A 81 8.39 20.12 -3.25
N ALA A 82 8.61 19.92 -4.55
CA ALA A 82 8.54 18.61 -5.19
C ALA A 82 9.63 17.65 -4.66
N GLU A 83 10.86 18.14 -4.47
CA GLU A 83 11.99 17.35 -4.01
C GLU A 83 11.75 16.79 -2.60
N VAL A 84 11.34 17.67 -1.68
CA VAL A 84 11.00 17.32 -0.30
C VAL A 84 9.80 16.37 -0.27
N TYR A 85 8.75 16.67 -1.04
CA TYR A 85 7.57 15.81 -1.12
C TYR A 85 7.94 14.39 -1.60
N CYS A 86 8.73 14.27 -2.66
CA CYS A 86 9.14 12.97 -3.18
C CYS A 86 9.98 12.17 -2.15
N ALA A 87 10.94 12.83 -1.51
CA ALA A 87 11.78 12.21 -0.48
C ALA A 87 10.97 11.76 0.75
N ASP A 88 10.03 12.60 1.20
CA ASP A 88 9.16 12.28 2.33
C ASP A 88 8.18 11.16 1.99
N VAL A 89 7.58 11.15 0.79
CA VAL A 89 6.70 10.06 0.31
C VAL A 89 7.47 8.74 0.30
N PHE A 90 8.70 8.74 -0.21
CA PHE A 90 9.53 7.54 -0.23
C PHE A 90 9.82 7.04 1.20
N THR A 91 10.24 7.94 2.08
CA THR A 91 10.58 7.62 3.48
C THR A 91 9.35 7.11 4.24
N TRP A 92 8.20 7.75 4.08
CA TRP A 92 6.95 7.32 4.69
C TRP A 92 6.51 5.95 4.16
N ALA A 93 6.50 5.76 2.84
CA ALA A 93 6.12 4.49 2.24
C ALA A 93 7.01 3.33 2.70
N LYS A 94 8.33 3.56 2.84
CA LYS A 94 9.26 2.57 3.39
C LYS A 94 8.93 2.19 4.83
N ALA A 95 8.67 3.18 5.69
CA ALA A 95 8.28 2.92 7.07
C ALA A 95 6.95 2.14 7.18
N VAL A 96 5.98 2.44 6.31
CA VAL A 96 4.72 1.68 6.23
C VAL A 96 4.98 0.22 5.82
N LEU A 97 5.83 -0.03 4.83
CA LEU A 97 6.16 -1.39 4.42
C LEU A 97 6.81 -2.18 5.56
N GLU A 98 7.85 -1.62 6.19
CA GLU A 98 8.51 -2.26 7.33
C GLU A 98 7.54 -2.56 8.48
N ASP A 99 6.64 -1.64 8.78
CA ASP A 99 5.62 -1.82 9.81
C ASP A 99 4.55 -2.85 9.43
N ALA A 100 4.25 -3.01 8.14
CA ALA A 100 3.27 -3.95 7.62
C ALA A 100 3.84 -5.37 7.48
N GLU A 101 5.13 -5.53 7.22
CA GLU A 101 5.81 -6.83 7.15
C GLU A 101 5.95 -7.47 8.54
N ARG A 102 5.99 -6.66 9.61
CA ARG A 102 5.98 -7.14 11.00
C ARG A 102 4.62 -7.62 11.48
N LEU A 103 3.54 -7.42 10.70
CA LEU A 103 2.20 -7.84 11.08
C LEU A 103 1.93 -9.25 10.58
N ASP A 104 1.58 -10.11 11.53
CA ASP A 104 0.98 -11.41 11.25
C ASP A 104 -0.50 -11.18 10.93
N VAL A 105 -0.87 -11.46 9.68
CA VAL A 105 -2.19 -11.20 9.11
C VAL A 105 -2.67 -12.47 8.47
#